data_AF-A0A2E6IX54-F1
#
_entry.id   AF-A0A2E6IX54-F1
#
_cell.length_a   1.000
_cell.length_b   1.000
_cell.length_c   1.000
_cell.angle_alpha   90.00
_cell.angle_beta   90.00
_cell.angle_gamma   90.00
#
_symmetry.space_group_name_H-M   'P 1'
#
loop_
_entity.id
_entity.type
_entity.pdbx_description
1 polymer ?
#
loop_
_entity_poly.entity_id
_entity_poly.type
_entity_poly.pdbx_seq_one_letter_code
_entity_poly.pdbx_strand_id
1 'polypeptide(L)'
;MAILHWKFQRFTAIALVPGMLYLTFYLLTIDNFSYARITSDISSFYGVLFISIVSSLLYFHSSLGIETILQDYVHDIELQNLCISLSKITHVALLTITLICLYLITGY
;
A
#
# COMPACT_ATOMS: atom_id res chain seq x y z
N MET A 1 16.05 8.42 -15.25
CA MET A 1 14.86 7.86 -14.59
C MET A 1 15.16 6.60 -13.76
N ALA A 2 15.90 5.60 -14.28
CA ALA A 2 16.16 4.33 -13.57
C ALA A 2 16.78 4.45 -12.16
N ILE A 3 17.77 5.34 -11.96
CA ILE A 3 18.39 5.55 -10.63
C ILE A 3 17.37 6.05 -9.60
N LEU A 4 16.48 6.96 -10.00
CA LEU A 4 15.44 7.50 -9.12
C LEU A 4 14.40 6.42 -8.79
N HIS A 5 13.99 5.66 -9.79
CA HIS A 5 13.10 4.51 -9.63
C HIS A 5 13.66 3.50 -8.61
N TRP A 6 14.92 3.09 -8.78
CA TRP A 6 15.61 2.20 -7.86
C TRP A 6 15.71 2.77 -6.44
N LYS A 7 16.06 4.06 -6.30
CA LYS A 7 16.12 4.73 -5.00
C LYS A 7 14.77 4.71 -4.29
N PHE A 8 13.68 4.96 -5.01
CA PHE A 8 12.33 4.91 -4.44
C PHE A 8 11.93 3.49 -4.00
N GLN A 9 12.27 2.45 -4.78
CA GLN A 9 12.03 1.06 -4.35
C GLN A 9 12.76 0.74 -3.04
N ARG A 10 14.02 1.17 -2.88
CA ARG A 10 14.80 0.94 -1.64
C ARG A 10 14.28 1.75 -0.46
N PHE A 11 14.00 3.03 -0.67
CA PHE A 11 13.46 3.89 0.38
C PHE A 11 12.13 3.36 0.91
N THR A 12 11.20 3.03 0.02
CA THR A 12 9.89 2.50 0.41
C THR A 12 9.98 1.12 1.04
N ALA A 13 10.86 0.24 0.57
CA ALA A 13 11.10 -1.06 1.22
C ALA A 13 11.57 -0.87 2.67
N ILE A 14 12.57 -0.02 2.90
CA ILE A 14 13.09 0.25 4.26
C ILE A 14 12.00 0.84 5.16
N ALA A 15 11.18 1.75 4.64
CA ALA A 15 10.06 2.33 5.39
C ALA A 15 8.92 1.32 5.66
N LEU A 16 8.69 0.37 4.76
CA LEU A 16 7.66 -0.67 4.90
C LEU A 16 8.04 -1.75 5.91
N VAL A 17 9.32 -2.13 6.03
CA VAL A 17 9.78 -3.16 6.99
C VAL A 17 9.22 -2.93 8.40
N PRO A 18 9.42 -1.77 9.07
CA PRO A 18 8.87 -1.56 10.41
C PRO A 18 7.34 -1.57 10.44
N GLY A 19 6.68 -1.02 9.40
CA GLY A 19 5.23 -1.04 9.28
C GLY A 19 4.67 -2.47 9.22
N MET A 20 5.26 -3.33 8.39
CA MET A 20 4.84 -4.72 8.24
C MET A 20 5.16 -5.55 9.49
N LEU A 21 6.29 -5.30 10.17
CA LEU A 21 6.61 -5.94 11.44
C LEU A 21 5.61 -5.55 12.53
N TYR A 22 5.26 -4.26 12.64
CA TYR A 22 4.24 -3.79 13.58
C TYR A 22 2.88 -4.42 13.29
N LEU A 23 2.42 -4.42 12.03
CA LEU A 23 1.15 -5.02 11.65
C LEU A 23 1.11 -6.52 11.99
N THR A 24 2.20 -7.24 11.70
CA THR A 24 2.31 -8.67 12.03
C THR A 24 2.24 -8.88 13.54
N PHE A 25 2.98 -8.10 14.33
CA PHE A 25 2.95 -8.17 15.78
C PHE A 25 1.55 -7.88 16.32
N TYR A 26 0.91 -6.79 15.88
CA TYR A 26 -0.46 -6.43 16.25
C TYR A 26 -1.45 -7.58 16.01
N LEU A 27 -1.42 -8.19 14.81
CA LEU A 27 -2.29 -9.32 14.45
C LEU A 27 -2.03 -10.57 15.29
N LEU A 28 -0.79 -10.80 15.73
CA LEU A 28 -0.43 -11.94 16.60
C LEU A 28 -0.81 -11.72 18.07
N THR A 29 -0.90 -10.47 18.52
CA THR A 29 -1.15 -10.14 19.94
C THR A 29 -2.57 -9.68 20.23
N ILE A 30 -3.41 -9.45 19.21
CA ILE A 30 -4.76 -8.96 19.43
C ILE A 30 -5.63 -10.02 20.14
N ASP A 31 -6.28 -9.61 21.23
CA ASP A 31 -7.02 -10.54 22.11
C ASP A 31 -8.24 -11.18 21.44
N ASN A 32 -8.92 -10.45 20.56
CA ASN A 32 -10.01 -10.94 19.74
C ASN A 32 -10.25 -10.08 18.49
N PHE A 33 -10.79 -10.70 17.45
CA PHE A 33 -11.12 -10.06 16.17
C PHE A 33 -12.58 -9.61 16.10
N SER A 34 -13.20 -9.21 17.22
CA SER A 34 -14.56 -8.70 17.20
C SER A 34 -14.64 -7.41 16.37
N TYR A 35 -15.77 -7.23 15.67
CA TYR A 35 -16.00 -6.04 14.83
C TYR A 35 -15.74 -4.75 15.62
N ALA A 36 -16.34 -4.62 16.81
CA ALA A 36 -16.21 -3.44 17.66
C ALA A 36 -14.75 -3.12 18.06
N ARG A 37 -13.94 -4.16 18.36
CA ARG A 37 -12.53 -3.99 18.70
C ARG A 37 -11.74 -3.48 17.50
N ILE A 38 -11.87 -4.14 16.35
CA ILE A 38 -11.14 -3.76 15.13
C ILE A 38 -11.53 -2.36 14.65
N THR A 39 -12.82 -2.02 14.67
CA THR A 39 -13.26 -0.67 14.31
C THR A 39 -12.68 0.38 15.25
N SER A 40 -12.65 0.11 16.56
CA SER A 40 -12.06 1.02 17.55
C SER A 40 -10.56 1.23 17.32
N ASP A 41 -9.82 0.16 17.01
CA ASP A 41 -8.38 0.24 16.78
C ASP A 41 -8.07 1.01 15.48
N ILE A 42 -8.80 0.72 14.40
CA ILE A 42 -8.68 1.40 13.10
C ILE A 42 -9.09 2.87 13.18
N SER A 43 -10.19 3.20 13.86
CA SER A 43 -10.71 4.57 13.96
C SER A 43 -9.92 5.45 14.92
N SER A 44 -8.99 4.89 15.70
CA SER A 44 -8.09 5.66 16.55
C SER A 44 -7.17 6.55 15.71
N PHE A 45 -6.72 7.68 16.27
CA PHE A 45 -5.77 8.58 15.60
C PHE A 45 -4.53 7.84 15.08
N TYR A 46 -3.98 6.92 15.89
CA TYR A 46 -2.82 6.12 15.52
C TYR A 46 -3.14 5.09 14.43
N GLY A 47 -4.31 4.44 14.48
CA GLY A 47 -4.76 3.50 13.47
C GLY A 47 -4.92 4.16 12.10
N VAL A 48 -5.62 5.29 12.05
CA VAL A 48 -5.82 6.08 10.82
C VAL A 48 -4.48 6.53 10.25
N LEU A 49 -3.61 7.10 11.09
CA LEU A 49 -2.29 7.57 10.66
C LEU A 49 -1.43 6.42 10.12
N PHE A 50 -1.39 5.30 10.84
CA PHE A 50 -0.63 4.12 10.46
C PHE A 50 -1.11 3.55 9.12
N ILE A 51 -2.41 3.28 8.99
CA ILE A 51 -2.96 2.67 7.76
C ILE A 51 -2.79 3.63 6.59
N SER A 52 -3.01 4.93 6.77
CA SER A 52 -2.81 5.92 5.69
C SER A 52 -1.37 5.94 5.17
N ILE A 53 -0.38 5.98 6.07
CA ILE A 53 1.04 6.02 5.70
C ILE A 53 1.48 4.68 5.09
N VAL A 54 1.20 3.56 5.77
CA VAL A 54 1.67 2.25 5.34
C VAL A 54 1.02 1.82 4.04
N SER A 55 -0.28 2.06 3.85
CA SER A 55 -0.95 1.77 2.57
C SER A 55 -0.42 2.63 1.42
N SER A 56 -0.16 3.92 1.66
CA SER A 56 0.44 4.81 0.65
C SER A 56 1.81 4.31 0.21
N LEU A 57 2.68 3.95 1.16
CA LEU A 57 3.99 3.37 0.88
C LEU A 57 3.87 2.02 0.16
N LEU A 58 2.94 1.17 0.59
CA LEU A 58 2.74 -0.17 0.06
C LEU A 58 2.30 -0.13 -1.40
N TYR A 59 1.25 0.65 -1.71
CA TYR A 59 0.75 0.76 -3.08
C TYR A 59 1.77 1.43 -4.00
N PHE A 60 2.49 2.44 -3.52
CA PHE A 60 3.58 3.04 -4.29
C PHE A 60 4.71 2.03 -4.55
N HIS A 61 5.20 1.33 -3.53
CA HIS A 61 6.24 0.31 -3.66
C HIS A 61 5.84 -0.81 -4.63
N SER A 62 4.63 -1.34 -4.47
CA SER A 62 4.08 -2.38 -5.34
C SER A 62 3.97 -1.91 -6.78
N SER A 63 3.51 -0.68 -7.03
CA SER A 63 3.42 -0.14 -8.40
C SER A 63 4.78 -0.09 -9.12
N LEU A 64 5.84 0.28 -8.40
CA LEU A 64 7.21 0.29 -8.94
C LEU A 64 7.72 -1.13 -9.20
N GLY A 65 7.38 -2.09 -8.33
CA GLY A 65 7.74 -3.50 -8.50
C GLY A 65 7.05 -4.13 -9.71
N ILE A 66 5.75 -3.90 -9.88
CA ILE A 66 5.01 -4.38 -11.04
C ILE A 66 5.54 -3.75 -12.33
N GLU A 67 5.90 -2.46 -12.32
CA GLU A 67 6.53 -1.81 -13.47
C GLU A 67 7.82 -2.53 -13.91
N THR A 68 8.68 -2.94 -12.96
CA THR A 68 9.90 -3.71 -13.30
C THR A 68 9.59 -5.09 -13.88
N ILE A 69 8.60 -5.80 -13.33
CA ILE A 69 8.18 -7.11 -13.86
C ILE A 69 7.66 -6.95 -15.29
N LEU A 70 6.80 -5.97 -15.54
CA LEU A 70 6.25 -5.75 -16.88
C LEU A 70 7.33 -5.40 -17.91
N GLN A 71 8.33 -4.61 -17.50
CA GLN A 71 9.47 -4.26 -18.36
C GLN A 71 10.33 -5.49 -18.73
N ASP A 72 10.46 -6.45 -17.82
CA ASP A 72 11.26 -7.66 -18.05
C ASP A 72 10.51 -8.71 -18.90
N TYR A 73 9.19 -8.81 -18.75
CA TYR A 73 8.42 -9.94 -19.30
C TYR A 73 7.46 -9.61 -20.44
N VAL A 74 7.16 -8.33 -20.74
CA VAL A 74 6.28 -7.95 -21.85
C VAL A 74 7.09 -7.28 -22.94
N HIS A 75 7.27 -7.95 -24.08
CA HIS A 75 8.15 -7.46 -25.17
C HIS A 75 7.45 -6.58 -26.20
N ASP A 76 6.12 -6.67 -26.31
CA ASP A 76 5.35 -5.73 -27.13
C ASP A 76 5.24 -4.39 -26.40
N ILE A 77 5.75 -3.32 -27.02
CA ILE A 77 5.90 -2.02 -26.37
C ILE A 77 4.56 -1.33 -26.08
N GLU A 78 3.56 -1.53 -26.94
CA GLU A 78 2.22 -0.94 -26.76
C GLU A 78 1.50 -1.64 -25.61
N LEU A 79 1.53 -2.96 -25.59
CA LEU A 79 0.98 -3.77 -24.50
C LEU A 79 1.69 -3.51 -23.18
N GLN A 80 3.02 -3.41 -23.17
CA GLN A 80 3.80 -3.10 -21.97
C GLN A 80 3.36 -1.76 -21.36
N ASN A 81 3.27 -0.70 -22.17
CA ASN A 81 2.86 0.63 -21.72
C ASN A 81 1.41 0.64 -21.21
N LEU A 82 0.51 -0.08 -21.88
CA LEU A 82 -0.88 -0.23 -21.45
C LEU A 82 -0.95 -0.93 -20.08
N CYS A 83 -0.24 -2.05 -19.91
CA CYS A 83 -0.20 -2.79 -18.65
C CYS A 83 0.39 -1.97 -17.50
N ILE A 84 1.47 -1.22 -17.75
CA ILE A 84 2.06 -0.33 -16.74
C ILE A 84 1.07 0.76 -16.33
N SER A 85 0.38 1.35 -17.31
CA SER A 85 -0.62 2.40 -17.05
C SER A 85 -1.80 1.88 -16.24
N LEU A 86 -2.33 0.70 -16.62
CA LEU A 86 -3.40 0.03 -15.87
C LEU A 86 -2.95 -0.28 -14.43
N SER A 87 -1.74 -0.83 -14.26
CA SER A 87 -1.19 -1.09 -12.93
C SER A 87 -1.15 0.18 -12.07
N LYS A 88 -0.63 1.29 -12.61
CA LYS A 88 -0.57 2.57 -11.87
C LYS A 88 -1.96 3.07 -11.49
N ILE A 89 -2.93 3.02 -12.41
CA ILE A 89 -4.33 3.40 -12.13
C ILE A 89 -4.94 2.52 -11.04
N THR A 90 -4.74 1.19 -11.11
CA THR A 90 -5.23 0.26 -10.09
C THR A 90 -4.66 0.59 -8.71
N HIS A 91 -3.36 0.86 -8.59
CA HIS A 91 -2.75 1.21 -7.30
C HIS A 91 -3.28 2.54 -6.74
N VAL A 92 -3.50 3.55 -7.57
CA VAL A 92 -4.11 4.83 -7.16
C VAL A 92 -5.56 4.63 -6.71
N ALA A 93 -6.33 3.81 -7.44
CA ALA A 93 -7.70 3.47 -7.08
C ALA A 93 -7.76 2.73 -5.74
N LEU A 94 -6.89 1.75 -5.52
CA LEU A 94 -6.79 1.02 -4.25
C LEU A 94 -6.44 1.93 -3.07
N LEU A 95 -5.50 2.87 -3.25
CA LEU A 95 -5.20 3.87 -2.22
C LEU A 95 -6.41 4.74 -1.93
N THR A 96 -7.07 5.25 -2.96
CA THR A 96 -8.26 6.10 -2.81
C THR A 96 -9.38 5.37 -2.08
N ILE A 97 -9.66 4.13 -2.45
CA ILE A 97 -10.65 3.28 -1.78
C ILE A 97 -10.26 3.07 -0.31
N THR A 98 -8.98 2.78 -0.03
CA THR A 98 -8.49 2.61 1.35
C THR A 98 -8.74 3.87 2.19
N LEU A 99 -8.44 5.06 1.65
CA LEU A 99 -8.66 6.33 2.34
C LEU A 99 -10.15 6.65 2.52
N ILE A 100 -11.00 6.34 1.54
CA ILE A 100 -12.46 6.47 1.66
C ILE A 100 -12.97 5.54 2.75
N CYS A 101 -12.54 4.27 2.78
CA CYS A 101 -12.94 3.34 3.82
C CYS A 101 -12.51 3.81 5.21
N LEU A 102 -11.29 4.33 5.36
CA LEU A 102 -10.83 4.91 6.62
C LEU A 102 -11.70 6.08 7.06
N TYR A 103 -12.00 7.00 6.15
CA TYR A 103 -12.89 8.14 6.40
C TYR A 103 -14.27 7.67 6.91
N LEU A 104 -14.89 6.73 6.20
CA LEU A 104 -16.19 6.17 6.57
C LEU A 104 -16.17 5.45 7.93
N ILE A 105 -15.10 4.71 8.24
CA ILE A 105 -14.95 4.01 9.52
C ILE A 105 -14.77 5.00 10.67
N THR A 106 -14.11 6.14 10.44
CA THR A 106 -13.92 7.17 11.47
C THR A 106 -15.18 7.98 11.80
N GLY A 107 -16.25 7.84 11.02
CA GLY A 107 -17.56 8.42 11.34
C GLY A 107 -17.74 9.90 11.00
N TYR A 108 -16.94 10.43 10.06
CA TYR A 108 -17.18 11.73 9.41
C TYR A 108 -17.93 11.56 8.08
#